data_AF-A0A951XI17-F1
#
_entry.id   AF-A0A951XI17-F1
#
_cell.length_a   1.000
_cell.length_b   1.000
_cell.length_c   1.000
_cell.angle_alpha   90.00
_cell.angle_beta   90.00
_cell.angle_gamma   90.00
#
_symmetry.space_group_name_H-M   'P 1'
#
loop_
_entity.id
_entity.type
_entity.pdbx_description
1 polymer ?
#
loop_
_entity_poly.entity_id
_entity_poly.type
_entity_poly.pdbx_seq_one_letter_code
_entity_poly.pdbx_strand_id
1 'polypeptide(L)'
;MPRGAILSFKSTAADSGRILLGSRCVAEIRELALVKFVPWAGAVSLVGRDVGVPLLWQQYGNHQDPERSARYHRRLSLQKAGPGWLRLRAVGSTQSRSMTSTFELTFRVDARQRLSLHAAARLEVEPGDGWLVTPHADHGEVTFCTLWPTGVFSPDGRAPKRFQCCLASRGTKMRRIEHHHLESPDKHRIALRAGDRFAWALEDINPVLTIGPGAPVLAGLCAYMWDAHFGLRTCPDHEPVTLPPGTVLTADYTLAAVARAELEPDCKRAQLLSPGRAADTPVWTGGLHTFKETFRSADIDRNTAWPWATAITAGSADDVELARERWFGSSECFSLRIHHRAKAASMWLASTLGPAFGEPPFRRGGKLFLRALVFTRGLRGTVRVALRVHRQGRGSVFDVAGYEVFPSATLNTDEGQWTELRLTTPALAPAPDRVHVLLELDGEGRVWFDDVQFLRLD
;
A
#
# COMPACT_ATOMS: atom_id res chain seq x y z
N MET A 1 -6.29 -18.86 -45.01
CA MET A 1 -6.74 -18.08 -43.83
C MET A 1 -5.74 -18.30 -42.70
N PRO A 2 -5.24 -17.27 -42.00
CA PRO A 2 -4.39 -17.49 -40.83
C PRO A 2 -5.20 -18.26 -39.77
N ARG A 3 -4.63 -19.33 -39.20
CA ARG A 3 -5.25 -20.01 -38.05
C ARG A 3 -5.45 -18.98 -36.94
N GLY A 4 -6.70 -18.66 -36.62
CA GLY A 4 -7.02 -17.72 -35.55
C GLY A 4 -6.35 -18.15 -34.24
N ALA A 5 -5.91 -17.18 -33.43
CA ALA A 5 -5.39 -17.43 -32.08
C ALA A 5 -6.37 -18.30 -31.28
N ILE A 6 -5.96 -19.47 -30.82
CA ILE A 6 -6.81 -20.35 -30.01
C ILE A 6 -6.40 -20.20 -28.55
N LEU A 7 -7.32 -19.63 -27.75
CA LEU A 7 -7.21 -19.68 -26.30
C LEU A 7 -7.82 -20.99 -25.78
N SER A 8 -7.16 -21.62 -24.82
CA SER A 8 -7.68 -22.80 -24.12
C SER A 8 -7.52 -22.65 -22.61
N PHE A 9 -8.39 -23.34 -21.86
CA PHE A 9 -8.35 -23.39 -20.41
C PHE A 9 -8.04 -24.81 -19.95
N LYS A 10 -7.04 -24.95 -19.08
CA LYS A 10 -6.70 -26.20 -18.40
C LYS A 10 -6.88 -26.01 -16.90
N SER A 11 -7.91 -26.62 -16.33
CA SER A 11 -8.09 -26.66 -14.88
C SER A 11 -6.92 -27.40 -14.23
N THR A 12 -6.47 -26.88 -13.09
CA THR A 12 -5.43 -27.51 -12.25
C THR A 12 -5.94 -27.85 -10.84
N ALA A 13 -7.03 -27.22 -10.41
CA ALA A 13 -7.81 -27.56 -9.22
C ALA A 13 -9.25 -27.02 -9.39
N ALA A 14 -10.11 -27.25 -8.39
CA ALA A 14 -11.50 -26.77 -8.42
C ALA A 14 -11.62 -25.23 -8.52
N ASP A 15 -10.63 -24.49 -8.03
CA ASP A 15 -10.58 -23.03 -7.96
C ASP A 15 -9.37 -22.44 -8.74
N SER A 16 -8.72 -23.26 -9.58
CA SER A 16 -7.44 -22.93 -10.19
C SER A 16 -7.34 -23.45 -11.63
N GLY A 17 -6.59 -22.74 -12.48
CA GLY A 17 -6.32 -23.18 -13.83
C GLY A 17 -5.43 -22.25 -14.64
N ARG A 18 -5.07 -22.70 -15.84
CA ARG A 18 -4.17 -22.00 -16.77
C ARG A 18 -4.89 -21.66 -18.05
N ILE A 19 -4.68 -20.43 -18.54
CA ILE A 19 -5.11 -19.97 -19.84
C ILE A 19 -3.91 -20.03 -20.78
N LEU A 20 -4.05 -20.76 -21.88
CA LEU A 20 -3.00 -20.98 -22.87
C LEU A 20 -3.39 -20.30 -24.18
N LEU A 21 -2.42 -19.69 -24.85
CA LEU A 21 -2.49 -19.29 -26.25
C LEU A 21 -1.56 -20.20 -27.05
N GLY A 22 -2.12 -21.19 -27.74
CA GLY A 22 -1.36 -22.34 -28.24
C GLY A 22 -0.74 -23.13 -27.06
N SER A 23 0.57 -23.29 -27.05
CA SER A 23 1.31 -23.92 -25.93
C SER A 23 1.72 -22.94 -24.83
N ARG A 24 1.59 -21.63 -25.06
CA ARG A 24 2.11 -20.60 -24.15
C ARG A 24 1.10 -20.27 -23.07
N CYS A 25 1.48 -20.41 -21.80
CA CYS A 25 0.66 -19.94 -20.67
C CYS A 25 0.69 -18.40 -20.58
N VAL A 26 -0.45 -17.78 -20.92
CA VAL A 26 -0.64 -16.33 -20.93
C VAL A 26 -1.32 -15.82 -19.68
N ALA A 27 -2.09 -16.66 -18.98
CA ALA A 27 -2.57 -16.34 -17.64
C ALA A 27 -2.67 -17.59 -16.76
N GLU A 28 -2.57 -17.40 -15.45
CA GLU A 28 -2.66 -18.46 -14.44
C GLU A 28 -3.49 -17.93 -13.27
N ILE A 29 -4.52 -18.69 -12.89
CA ILE A 29 -5.36 -18.43 -11.73
C ILE A 29 -5.07 -19.53 -10.71
N ARG A 30 -4.75 -19.15 -9.47
CA ARG A 30 -4.58 -20.07 -8.34
C ARG A 30 -5.45 -19.59 -7.22
N GLU A 31 -6.31 -20.47 -6.70
CA GLU A 31 -7.15 -20.15 -5.54
C GLU A 31 -8.01 -18.88 -5.73
N LEU A 32 -8.55 -18.70 -6.94
CA LEU A 32 -9.24 -17.48 -7.38
C LEU A 32 -8.41 -16.18 -7.30
N ALA A 33 -7.09 -16.26 -7.32
CA ALA A 33 -6.21 -15.12 -7.56
C ALA A 33 -5.56 -15.26 -8.94
N LEU A 34 -5.62 -14.20 -9.76
CA LEU A 34 -4.82 -14.11 -10.98
C LEU A 34 -3.37 -13.90 -10.58
N VAL A 35 -2.52 -14.90 -10.78
CA VAL A 35 -1.09 -14.90 -10.37
C VAL A 35 -0.13 -14.84 -11.56
N LYS A 36 -0.69 -14.72 -12.76
CA LYS A 36 0.06 -14.48 -13.99
C LYS A 36 -0.85 -13.85 -15.02
N PHE A 37 -0.39 -12.78 -15.68
CA PHE A 37 -1.06 -12.20 -16.84
C PHE A 37 -0.04 -11.60 -17.79
N VAL A 38 0.14 -12.22 -18.95
CA VAL A 38 1.12 -11.84 -19.96
C VAL A 38 0.36 -11.31 -21.19
N PRO A 39 0.42 -10.00 -21.46
CA PRO A 39 -0.50 -9.36 -22.40
C PRO A 39 -0.15 -9.66 -23.87
N TRP A 40 1.08 -10.03 -24.22
CA TRP A 40 1.42 -10.52 -25.56
C TRP A 40 2.73 -11.31 -25.54
N ALA A 41 3.18 -11.85 -26.68
CA ALA A 41 4.44 -12.59 -26.77
C ALA A 41 5.65 -11.71 -26.47
N GLY A 42 6.57 -12.17 -25.61
CA GLY A 42 7.76 -11.42 -25.20
C GLY A 42 7.52 -10.32 -24.15
N ALA A 43 6.26 -10.04 -23.80
CA ALA A 43 5.95 -9.09 -22.72
C ALA A 43 6.34 -9.63 -21.34
N VAL A 44 6.84 -8.74 -20.48
CA VAL A 44 6.89 -9.00 -19.03
C VAL A 44 5.46 -9.19 -18.52
N SER A 45 5.29 -10.11 -17.56
CA SER A 45 3.99 -10.31 -16.91
C SER A 45 3.52 -9.00 -16.25
N LEU A 46 2.25 -8.63 -16.42
CA LEU A 46 1.68 -7.51 -15.68
C LEU A 46 1.35 -7.93 -14.25
N VAL A 47 0.89 -9.17 -14.05
CA VAL A 47 0.59 -9.72 -12.72
C VAL A 47 1.59 -10.84 -12.43
N GLY A 48 2.25 -10.76 -11.28
CA GLY A 48 3.34 -11.65 -10.89
C GLY A 48 2.86 -12.77 -9.98
N ARG A 49 3.74 -13.74 -9.71
CA ARG A 49 3.42 -14.88 -8.84
C ARG A 49 3.46 -14.53 -7.35
N ASP A 50 4.17 -13.46 -7.00
CA ASP A 50 4.42 -13.08 -5.62
C ASP A 50 3.16 -12.54 -4.94
N VAL A 51 2.37 -11.73 -5.66
CA VAL A 51 1.06 -11.24 -5.21
C VAL A 51 0.07 -11.27 -6.37
N GLY A 52 -0.97 -12.09 -6.21
CA GLY A 52 -2.03 -12.22 -7.21
C GLY A 52 -3.12 -11.16 -7.05
N VAL A 53 -3.84 -10.88 -8.14
CA VAL A 53 -5.05 -10.04 -8.11
C VAL A 53 -6.22 -10.93 -7.68
N PRO A 54 -6.87 -10.65 -6.51
CA PRO A 54 -8.02 -11.42 -6.09
C PRO A 54 -9.18 -11.29 -7.09
N LEU A 55 -9.80 -12.41 -7.46
CA LEU A 55 -10.98 -12.48 -8.33
C LEU A 55 -12.22 -12.73 -7.47
N LEU A 56 -12.33 -11.94 -6.40
CA LEU A 56 -13.36 -12.02 -5.37
C LEU A 56 -13.61 -10.63 -4.75
N TRP A 57 -14.71 -10.49 -4.02
CA TRP A 57 -15.02 -9.28 -3.26
C TRP A 57 -14.51 -9.39 -1.83
N GLN A 58 -14.00 -8.29 -1.28
CA GLN A 58 -13.48 -8.23 0.09
C GLN A 58 -13.55 -6.81 0.67
N GLN A 59 -13.51 -6.70 2.00
CA GLN A 59 -13.16 -5.46 2.70
C GLN A 59 -11.66 -5.45 2.95
N TYR A 60 -10.97 -4.39 2.56
CA TYR A 60 -9.50 -4.32 2.66
C TYR A 60 -9.01 -4.29 4.12
N GLY A 61 -9.68 -3.48 4.95
CA GLY A 61 -9.49 -3.49 6.39
C GLY A 61 -9.94 -4.82 6.97
N ASN A 62 -9.05 -5.47 7.74
CA ASN A 62 -9.31 -6.78 8.37
C ASN A 62 -9.68 -7.91 7.39
N HIS A 63 -9.17 -7.92 6.16
CA HIS A 63 -9.40 -9.00 5.18
C HIS A 63 -8.96 -10.41 5.66
N GLN A 64 -8.26 -10.50 6.80
CA GLN A 64 -7.95 -11.75 7.48
C GLN A 64 -9.17 -12.36 8.18
N ASP A 65 -10.15 -11.55 8.57
CA ASP A 65 -11.44 -12.01 9.10
C ASP A 65 -12.18 -12.80 8.01
N PRO A 66 -12.59 -14.05 8.30
CA PRO A 66 -13.27 -14.92 7.33
C PRO A 66 -14.57 -14.34 6.77
N GLU A 67 -15.20 -13.42 7.49
CA GLU A 67 -16.45 -12.78 7.08
C GLU A 67 -16.23 -11.49 6.28
N ARG A 68 -14.98 -11.02 6.14
CA ARG A 68 -14.63 -9.82 5.37
C ARG A 68 -14.16 -10.11 3.96
N SER A 69 -14.01 -11.39 3.58
CA SER A 69 -13.49 -11.80 2.27
C SER A 69 -14.22 -13.02 1.72
N ALA A 70 -14.62 -12.98 0.45
CA ALA A 70 -15.25 -14.11 -0.25
C ALA A 70 -14.26 -15.23 -0.66
N ARG A 71 -13.33 -15.60 0.22
CA ARG A 71 -12.21 -16.52 -0.08
C ARG A 71 -12.49 -17.99 0.22
N TYR A 72 -13.69 -18.33 0.69
CA TYR A 72 -14.11 -19.69 1.01
C TYR A 72 -14.98 -20.28 -0.11
N HIS A 73 -15.21 -21.60 -0.06
CA HIS A 73 -16.10 -22.34 -0.97
C HIS A 73 -15.84 -22.04 -2.47
N ARG A 74 -14.55 -21.94 -2.82
CA ARG A 74 -14.08 -21.41 -4.10
C ARG A 74 -14.31 -22.37 -5.27
N ARG A 75 -14.71 -21.83 -6.41
CA ARG A 75 -14.86 -22.57 -7.66
C ARG A 75 -14.51 -21.73 -8.88
N LEU A 76 -13.77 -22.32 -9.82
CA LEU A 76 -13.45 -21.77 -11.13
C LEU A 76 -13.95 -22.72 -12.21
N SER A 77 -14.70 -22.20 -13.18
CA SER A 77 -15.29 -23.01 -14.25
C SER A 77 -15.18 -22.34 -15.60
N LEU A 78 -14.91 -23.12 -16.65
CA LEU A 78 -15.01 -22.66 -18.03
C LEU A 78 -16.47 -22.60 -18.42
N GLN A 79 -16.95 -21.42 -18.80
CA GLN A 79 -18.33 -21.21 -19.24
C GLN A 79 -18.44 -21.41 -20.75
N LYS A 80 -17.56 -20.75 -21.51
CA LYS A 80 -17.56 -20.80 -22.97
C LYS A 80 -16.19 -20.47 -23.54
N ALA A 81 -15.88 -20.97 -24.72
CA ALA A 81 -14.68 -20.61 -25.47
C ALA A 81 -15.00 -20.47 -26.95
N GLY A 82 -14.19 -19.68 -27.66
CA GLY A 82 -14.25 -19.53 -29.10
C GLY A 82 -12.91 -19.06 -29.67
N PRO A 83 -12.82 -18.83 -30.99
CA PRO A 83 -11.60 -18.31 -31.60
C PRO A 83 -11.20 -16.96 -30.98
N GLY A 84 -10.00 -16.89 -30.40
CA GLY A 84 -9.45 -15.68 -29.80
C GLY A 84 -10.04 -15.26 -28.45
N TRP A 85 -10.95 -16.03 -27.84
CA TRP A 85 -11.53 -15.65 -26.55
C TRP A 85 -11.98 -16.86 -25.72
N LEU A 86 -12.01 -16.70 -24.40
CA LEU A 86 -12.69 -17.62 -23.49
C LEU A 86 -13.33 -16.87 -22.32
N ARG A 87 -14.35 -17.49 -21.71
CA ARG A 87 -15.04 -16.98 -20.54
C ARG A 87 -14.98 -17.99 -19.40
N LEU A 88 -14.49 -17.54 -18.26
CA LEU A 88 -14.48 -18.28 -17.00
C LEU A 88 -15.45 -17.64 -16.01
N ARG A 89 -15.96 -18.45 -15.09
CA ARG A 89 -16.71 -17.97 -13.92
C ARG A 89 -15.98 -18.40 -12.66
N ALA A 90 -15.58 -17.41 -11.86
CA ALA A 90 -15.03 -17.57 -10.53
C ALA A 90 -16.12 -17.27 -9.50
N VAL A 91 -16.28 -18.14 -8.51
CA VAL A 91 -17.26 -18.01 -7.43
C VAL A 91 -16.57 -18.30 -6.11
N GLY A 92 -16.77 -17.44 -5.11
CA GLY A 92 -16.35 -17.66 -3.74
C GLY A 92 -17.36 -17.07 -2.77
N SER A 93 -17.25 -17.40 -1.49
CA SER A 93 -18.10 -16.84 -0.44
C SER A 93 -17.34 -16.64 0.86
N THR A 94 -17.97 -15.98 1.83
CA THR A 94 -17.48 -15.96 3.21
C THR A 94 -17.53 -17.36 3.84
N GLN A 95 -16.90 -17.53 4.99
CA GLN A 95 -16.91 -18.83 5.67
C GLN A 95 -18.33 -19.27 6.02
N SER A 96 -19.13 -18.35 6.56
CA SER A 96 -20.55 -18.55 6.88
C SER A 96 -21.47 -18.62 5.66
N ARG A 97 -20.98 -18.24 4.47
CA ARG A 97 -21.77 -18.03 3.25
C ARG A 97 -22.79 -16.89 3.36
N SER A 98 -22.55 -15.91 4.24
CA SER A 98 -23.31 -14.64 4.31
C SER A 98 -23.19 -13.78 3.06
N MET A 99 -22.12 -13.95 2.27
CA MET A 99 -21.90 -13.21 1.04
C MET A 99 -21.37 -14.15 -0.05
N THR A 100 -21.92 -14.04 -1.26
CA THR A 100 -21.42 -14.70 -2.46
C THR A 100 -20.79 -13.68 -3.41
N SER A 101 -19.56 -13.97 -3.84
CA SER A 101 -18.83 -13.24 -4.88
C SER A 101 -18.83 -14.05 -6.17
N THR A 102 -19.18 -13.41 -7.28
CA THR A 102 -19.11 -13.99 -8.63
C THR A 102 -18.36 -13.06 -9.57
N PHE A 103 -17.38 -13.59 -10.29
CA PHE A 103 -16.63 -12.90 -11.34
C PHE A 103 -16.80 -13.66 -12.66
N GLU A 104 -17.37 -12.99 -13.66
CA GLU A 104 -17.39 -13.45 -15.05
C GLU A 104 -16.20 -12.85 -15.79
N LEU A 105 -15.21 -13.69 -16.08
CA LEU A 105 -13.90 -13.30 -16.62
C LEU A 105 -13.84 -13.63 -18.10
N THR A 106 -13.78 -12.63 -18.96
CA THR A 106 -13.61 -12.82 -20.40
C THR A 106 -12.20 -12.44 -20.83
N PHE A 107 -11.42 -13.43 -21.25
CA PHE A 107 -10.12 -13.23 -21.87
C PHE A 107 -10.28 -13.10 -23.38
N ARG A 108 -9.67 -12.09 -23.99
CA ARG A 108 -9.76 -11.87 -25.44
C ARG A 108 -8.41 -11.47 -26.03
N VAL A 109 -8.08 -12.06 -27.18
CA VAL A 109 -6.92 -11.72 -28.00
C VAL A 109 -7.40 -10.87 -29.18
N ASP A 110 -6.80 -9.70 -29.36
CA ASP A 110 -7.11 -8.83 -30.48
C ASP A 110 -6.34 -9.21 -31.77
N ALA A 111 -6.57 -8.47 -32.85
CA ALA A 111 -5.89 -8.69 -34.13
C ALA A 111 -4.36 -8.49 -34.04
N ARG A 112 -3.86 -7.74 -33.05
CA ARG A 112 -2.44 -7.50 -32.78
C ARG A 112 -1.85 -8.52 -31.80
N GLN A 113 -2.56 -9.62 -31.51
CA GLN A 113 -2.17 -10.64 -30.55
C GLN A 113 -2.01 -10.13 -29.11
N ARG A 114 -2.70 -9.03 -28.76
CA ARG A 114 -2.75 -8.49 -27.40
C ARG A 114 -3.92 -9.10 -26.65
N LEU A 115 -3.64 -9.59 -25.46
CA LEU A 115 -4.58 -10.16 -24.51
C LEU A 115 -5.11 -9.07 -23.59
N SER A 116 -6.43 -9.03 -23.44
CA SER A 116 -7.12 -8.29 -22.38
C SER A 116 -7.96 -9.24 -21.53
N LEU A 117 -8.17 -8.84 -20.27
CA LEU A 117 -9.09 -9.47 -19.34
C LEU A 117 -10.20 -8.47 -19.03
N HIS A 118 -11.43 -8.83 -19.36
CA HIS A 118 -12.63 -8.15 -18.88
C HIS A 118 -13.23 -8.93 -17.72
N ALA A 119 -13.60 -8.25 -16.64
CA ALA A 119 -14.16 -8.84 -15.44
C ALA A 119 -15.44 -8.12 -15.04
N ALA A 120 -16.56 -8.84 -15.11
CA ALA A 120 -17.83 -8.41 -14.54
C ALA A 120 -17.99 -9.07 -13.16
N ALA A 121 -17.92 -8.26 -12.11
CA ALA A 121 -17.95 -8.67 -10.72
C ALA A 121 -19.33 -8.39 -10.11
N ARG A 122 -19.85 -9.37 -9.37
CA ARG A 122 -21.12 -9.27 -8.64
C ARG A 122 -20.95 -9.81 -7.23
N LEU A 123 -21.46 -9.08 -6.27
CA LEU A 123 -21.59 -9.47 -4.87
C LEU A 123 -23.06 -9.58 -4.54
N GLU A 124 -23.44 -10.61 -3.79
CA GLU A 124 -24.77 -10.79 -3.23
C GLU A 124 -24.66 -11.09 -1.74
N VAL A 125 -25.43 -10.37 -0.93
CA VAL A 125 -25.61 -10.65 0.49
C VAL A 125 -26.71 -11.68 0.63
N GLU A 126 -26.37 -12.85 1.12
CA GLU A 126 -27.27 -13.99 1.24
C GLU A 126 -28.31 -13.78 2.37
N PRO A 127 -29.42 -14.55 2.37
CA PRO A 127 -30.40 -14.53 3.46
C PRO A 127 -29.76 -14.76 4.84
N GLY A 128 -30.06 -13.90 5.82
CA GLY A 128 -29.49 -13.98 7.18
C GLY A 128 -29.42 -12.62 7.88
N ASP A 129 -28.40 -12.43 8.72
CA ASP A 129 -28.20 -11.21 9.53
C ASP A 129 -27.61 -10.01 8.74
N GLY A 130 -27.48 -10.15 7.41
CA GLY A 130 -26.83 -9.17 6.54
C GLY A 130 -25.30 -9.26 6.60
N TRP A 131 -24.63 -8.28 5.99
CA TRP A 131 -23.17 -8.22 5.96
C TRP A 131 -22.66 -6.88 6.49
N LEU A 132 -21.99 -6.91 7.64
CA LEU A 132 -21.38 -5.73 8.24
C LEU A 132 -20.24 -5.25 7.34
N VAL A 133 -20.26 -3.97 6.97
CA VAL A 133 -19.21 -3.27 6.24
C VAL A 133 -18.68 -2.14 7.12
N THR A 134 -17.36 -2.10 7.30
CA THR A 134 -16.69 -1.05 8.08
C THR A 134 -16.11 0.02 7.15
N PRO A 135 -16.16 1.29 7.56
CA PRO A 135 -15.68 2.41 6.75
C PRO A 135 -14.17 2.29 6.49
N HIS A 136 -13.74 2.72 5.31
CA HIS A 136 -12.33 2.89 4.97
C HIS A 136 -12.00 4.36 4.70
N ALA A 137 -10.84 4.84 5.13
CA ALA A 137 -10.49 6.26 4.98
C ALA A 137 -10.08 6.61 3.53
N ASP A 138 -9.37 5.70 2.86
CA ASP A 138 -8.56 6.06 1.68
C ASP A 138 -9.17 5.66 0.32
N HIS A 139 -10.10 4.70 0.30
CA HIS A 139 -10.72 4.18 -0.92
C HIS A 139 -12.10 3.57 -0.60
N GLY A 140 -12.72 2.86 -1.56
CA GLY A 140 -13.99 2.19 -1.32
C GLY A 140 -13.87 1.05 -0.31
N GLU A 141 -14.89 0.85 0.54
CA GLU A 141 -14.91 -0.21 1.56
C GLU A 141 -14.90 -1.60 0.93
N VAL A 142 -15.76 -1.77 -0.07
CA VAL A 142 -16.00 -3.06 -0.72
C VAL A 142 -15.17 -3.12 -1.99
N THR A 143 -14.01 -3.76 -1.88
CA THR A 143 -13.00 -3.84 -2.95
C THR A 143 -13.30 -5.01 -3.87
N PHE A 144 -13.30 -4.76 -5.18
CA PHE A 144 -13.47 -5.78 -6.23
C PHE A 144 -12.21 -6.00 -7.06
N CYS A 145 -11.22 -5.11 -6.96
CA CYS A 145 -9.93 -5.27 -7.60
C CYS A 145 -8.83 -4.64 -6.75
N THR A 146 -7.82 -5.43 -6.41
CA THR A 146 -6.54 -4.93 -5.89
C THR A 146 -5.49 -5.28 -6.92
N LEU A 147 -5.02 -4.28 -7.67
CA LEU A 147 -4.05 -4.48 -8.74
C LEU A 147 -2.66 -4.10 -8.26
N TRP A 148 -1.78 -5.10 -8.29
CA TRP A 148 -0.37 -4.99 -7.97
C TRP A 148 0.46 -5.41 -9.18
N PRO A 149 0.85 -4.46 -10.06
CA PRO A 149 1.62 -4.80 -11.23
C PRO A 149 3.03 -5.32 -10.90
N THR A 150 3.53 -6.26 -11.69
CA THR A 150 4.89 -6.81 -11.52
C THR A 150 5.92 -5.68 -11.66
N GLY A 151 6.77 -5.52 -10.65
CA GLY A 151 7.81 -4.50 -10.60
C GLY A 151 7.44 -3.20 -9.86
N VAL A 152 6.21 -3.06 -9.35
CA VAL A 152 5.87 -1.95 -8.41
C VAL A 152 6.46 -2.16 -7.01
N PHE A 153 6.83 -3.39 -6.68
CA PHE A 153 7.59 -3.77 -5.49
C PHE A 153 8.72 -4.72 -5.93
N SER A 154 9.91 -4.51 -5.37
CA SER A 154 11.04 -5.41 -5.53
C SER A 154 11.48 -5.91 -4.16
N PRO A 155 11.58 -7.24 -3.94
CA PRO A 155 12.17 -7.78 -2.72
C PRO A 155 13.67 -7.47 -2.62
N ASP A 156 14.34 -7.24 -3.76
CA ASP A 156 15.66 -6.61 -3.82
C ASP A 156 15.43 -5.09 -3.89
N GLY A 157 15.29 -4.43 -2.74
CA GLY A 157 14.91 -3.02 -2.71
C GLY A 157 15.95 -2.05 -3.29
N ARG A 158 17.06 -2.55 -3.85
CA ARG A 158 17.98 -1.77 -4.70
C ARG A 158 17.53 -1.69 -6.16
N ALA A 159 16.66 -2.59 -6.61
CA ALA A 159 16.14 -2.54 -7.97
C ALA A 159 15.21 -1.33 -8.11
N PRO A 160 15.41 -0.46 -9.11
CA PRO A 160 14.54 0.68 -9.32
C PRO A 160 13.10 0.20 -9.49
N LYS A 161 12.18 0.88 -8.82
CA LYS A 161 10.75 0.61 -9.01
C LYS A 161 10.41 0.86 -10.47
N ARG A 162 9.69 -0.09 -11.06
CA ARG A 162 9.49 -0.13 -12.50
C ARG A 162 8.65 1.05 -13.00
N PHE A 163 7.63 1.47 -12.25
CA PHE A 163 6.73 2.53 -12.68
C PHE A 163 6.97 3.81 -11.89
N GLN A 164 7.09 4.93 -12.59
CA GLN A 164 7.45 6.22 -12.00
C GLN A 164 6.22 7.09 -11.67
N CYS A 165 5.07 6.80 -12.25
CA CYS A 165 3.82 7.46 -11.91
C CYS A 165 2.59 6.59 -12.24
N CYS A 166 1.47 6.98 -11.64
CA CYS A 166 0.14 6.51 -12.04
C CYS A 166 -0.60 7.64 -12.77
N LEU A 167 -1.40 7.27 -13.76
CA LEU A 167 -2.32 8.17 -14.46
C LEU A 167 -3.76 7.78 -14.16
N ALA A 168 -4.59 8.75 -13.80
CA ALA A 168 -6.03 8.60 -13.68
C ALA A 168 -6.72 9.50 -14.71
N SER A 169 -7.38 8.89 -15.69
CA SER A 169 -8.16 9.61 -16.71
C SER A 169 -9.61 9.73 -16.26
N ARG A 170 -10.16 10.94 -16.24
CA ARG A 170 -11.57 11.20 -15.97
C ARG A 170 -12.18 12.00 -17.12
N GLY A 171 -12.81 11.32 -18.06
CA GLY A 171 -13.20 11.91 -19.35
C GLY A 171 -11.99 12.52 -20.07
N THR A 172 -12.03 13.83 -20.34
CA THR A 172 -10.91 14.56 -20.99
C THR A 172 -9.80 14.99 -20.04
N LYS A 173 -10.02 14.89 -18.72
CA LYS A 173 -9.02 15.31 -17.73
C LYS A 173 -8.09 14.14 -17.41
N MET A 174 -6.80 14.37 -17.49
CA MET A 174 -5.78 13.40 -17.10
C MET A 174 -5.06 13.92 -15.85
N ARG A 175 -4.95 13.08 -14.83
CA ARG A 175 -4.25 13.39 -13.58
C ARG A 175 -3.06 12.45 -13.42
N ARG A 176 -1.93 12.99 -12.97
CA ARG A 176 -0.71 12.23 -12.68
C ARG A 176 -0.46 12.21 -11.19
N ILE A 177 -0.18 11.03 -10.66
CA ILE A 177 0.27 10.80 -9.28
C ILE A 177 1.71 10.31 -9.40
N GLU A 178 2.66 11.12 -8.95
CA GLU A 178 4.07 10.73 -8.94
C GLU A 178 4.32 9.62 -7.92
N HIS A 179 5.30 8.76 -8.18
CA HIS A 179 5.73 7.81 -7.17
C HIS A 179 6.43 8.54 -6.02
N HIS A 180 5.88 8.37 -4.81
CA HIS A 180 6.50 8.79 -3.55
C HIS A 180 5.85 8.08 -2.36
N HIS A 181 6.55 8.06 -1.22
CA HIS A 181 6.19 7.31 -0.02
C HIS A 181 5.34 8.05 1.02
N LEU A 182 4.76 9.20 0.66
CA LEU A 182 3.78 9.88 1.53
C LEU A 182 2.42 9.19 1.44
N GLU A 183 1.83 8.93 2.60
CA GLU A 183 0.39 8.69 2.69
C GLU A 183 -0.32 10.06 2.58
N SER A 184 -0.84 10.38 1.39
CA SER A 184 -1.21 11.75 1.04
C SER A 184 -2.48 11.82 0.18
N PRO A 185 -3.20 12.97 0.21
CA PRO A 185 -4.53 13.07 -0.41
C PRO A 185 -4.58 12.82 -1.93
N ASP A 186 -3.47 12.99 -2.64
CA ASP A 186 -3.36 12.69 -4.07
C ASP A 186 -3.47 11.20 -4.39
N LYS A 187 -3.25 10.32 -3.40
CA LYS A 187 -3.39 8.87 -3.51
C LYS A 187 -4.76 8.35 -3.06
N HIS A 188 -5.59 9.19 -2.47
CA HIS A 188 -6.83 8.79 -1.81
C HIS A 188 -8.07 9.17 -2.59
N ARG A 189 -9.12 8.35 -2.47
CA ARG A 189 -10.49 8.64 -2.96
C ARG A 189 -10.52 9.13 -4.40
N ILE A 190 -9.69 8.52 -5.26
CA ILE A 190 -9.60 8.86 -6.68
C ILE A 190 -10.88 8.37 -7.34
N ALA A 191 -11.81 9.28 -7.58
CA ALA A 191 -13.11 8.96 -8.15
C ALA A 191 -13.01 8.64 -9.64
N LEU A 192 -13.45 7.42 -9.99
CA LEU A 192 -13.49 6.89 -11.35
C LEU A 192 -14.93 6.52 -11.72
N ARG A 193 -15.28 6.73 -12.98
CA ARG A 193 -16.59 6.41 -13.58
C ARG A 193 -16.41 5.47 -14.76
N ALA A 194 -17.51 4.98 -15.30
CA ALA A 194 -17.48 4.20 -16.54
C ALA A 194 -16.71 4.92 -17.65
N GLY A 195 -15.77 4.20 -18.28
CA GLY A 195 -14.85 4.70 -19.31
C GLY A 195 -13.54 5.29 -18.77
N ASP A 196 -13.46 5.60 -17.47
CA ASP A 196 -12.24 6.12 -16.86
C ASP A 196 -11.15 5.04 -16.77
N ARG A 197 -9.89 5.47 -16.84
CA ARG A 197 -8.71 4.59 -16.87
C ARG A 197 -7.79 4.93 -15.71
N PHE A 198 -7.18 3.89 -15.16
CA PHE A 198 -6.08 3.97 -14.22
C PHE A 198 -4.88 3.19 -14.78
N ALA A 199 -3.74 3.85 -14.95
CA ALA A 199 -2.58 3.25 -15.60
C ALA A 199 -1.31 3.47 -14.78
N TRP A 200 -0.41 2.49 -14.74
CA TRP A 200 0.94 2.66 -14.25
C TRP A 200 1.82 2.94 -15.45
N ALA A 201 2.49 4.09 -15.46
CA ALA A 201 3.08 4.63 -16.68
C ALA A 201 4.61 4.69 -16.65
N LEU A 202 5.17 5.09 -17.80
CA LEU A 202 6.58 5.34 -18.07
C LEU A 202 7.45 4.10 -18.31
N GLU A 203 6.82 2.95 -18.56
CA GLU A 203 7.47 1.71 -18.96
C GLU A 203 7.22 1.35 -20.42
N ASP A 204 7.98 0.41 -20.98
CA ASP A 204 7.72 -0.10 -22.34
C ASP A 204 6.33 -0.76 -22.45
N ILE A 205 5.89 -1.38 -21.35
CA ILE A 205 4.61 -2.09 -21.24
C ILE A 205 3.92 -1.63 -19.96
N ASN A 206 2.78 -0.96 -20.10
CA ASN A 206 2.09 -0.28 -19.02
C ASN A 206 0.73 -0.96 -18.76
N PRO A 207 0.46 -1.45 -17.53
CA PRO A 207 -0.85 -1.97 -17.17
C PRO A 207 -1.87 -0.82 -17.14
N VAL A 208 -3.06 -1.10 -17.67
CA VAL A 208 -4.19 -0.17 -17.70
C VAL A 208 -5.42 -0.90 -17.23
N LEU A 209 -6.07 -0.35 -16.21
CA LEU A 209 -7.38 -0.76 -15.75
C LEU A 209 -8.42 0.26 -16.23
N THR A 210 -9.42 -0.18 -16.98
CA THR A 210 -10.51 0.66 -17.47
C THR A 210 -11.79 0.27 -16.76
N ILE A 211 -12.47 1.25 -16.14
CA ILE A 211 -13.73 1.02 -15.43
C ILE A 211 -14.85 0.87 -16.45
N GLY A 212 -15.64 -0.18 -16.33
CA GLY A 212 -16.83 -0.43 -17.14
C GLY A 212 -18.08 0.26 -16.58
N PRO A 213 -19.25 -0.01 -17.16
CA PRO A 213 -20.53 0.49 -16.66
C PRO A 213 -20.79 0.03 -15.22
N GLY A 214 -21.34 0.90 -14.36
CA GLY A 214 -21.68 0.54 -12.98
C GLY A 214 -21.68 1.71 -12.02
N ALA A 215 -21.67 1.38 -10.72
CA ALA A 215 -21.55 2.36 -9.65
C ALA A 215 -20.21 3.11 -9.70
N PRO A 216 -20.15 4.35 -9.19
CA PRO A 216 -18.89 5.08 -9.08
C PRO A 216 -17.85 4.30 -8.25
N VAL A 217 -16.62 4.25 -8.76
CA VAL A 217 -15.50 3.56 -8.13
C VAL A 217 -14.62 4.58 -7.42
N LEU A 218 -14.17 4.25 -6.22
CA LEU A 218 -13.13 4.98 -5.52
C LEU A 218 -11.85 4.14 -5.51
N ALA A 219 -10.81 4.66 -6.15
CA ALA A 219 -9.49 4.08 -6.12
C ALA A 219 -8.62 4.71 -5.01
N GLY A 220 -7.76 3.91 -4.39
CA GLY A 220 -6.68 4.37 -3.51
C GLY A 220 -5.36 3.71 -3.89
N LEU A 221 -4.26 4.44 -3.77
CA LEU A 221 -2.92 3.96 -4.11
C LEU A 221 -2.07 3.87 -2.83
N CYS A 222 -1.52 2.70 -2.55
CA CYS A 222 -0.68 2.49 -1.37
C CYS A 222 0.68 3.20 -1.55
N ALA A 223 1.07 4.06 -0.61
CA ALA A 223 2.37 4.73 -0.66
C ALA A 223 3.57 3.78 -0.53
N TYR A 224 3.36 2.64 0.12
CA TYR A 224 4.41 1.64 0.39
C TYR A 224 4.59 0.67 -0.79
N MET A 225 3.53 -0.08 -1.12
CA MET A 225 3.58 -1.16 -2.11
C MET A 225 3.30 -0.68 -3.53
N TRP A 226 2.74 0.51 -3.69
CA TRP A 226 2.38 1.09 -5.00
C TRP A 226 1.37 0.23 -5.80
N ASP A 227 0.57 -0.55 -5.08
CA ASP A 227 -0.64 -1.21 -5.56
C ASP A 227 -1.87 -0.29 -5.42
N ALA A 228 -2.87 -0.52 -6.27
CA ALA A 228 -4.10 0.25 -6.26
C ALA A 228 -5.29 -0.62 -5.88
N HIS A 229 -6.12 -0.11 -4.98
CA HIS A 229 -7.35 -0.72 -4.50
C HIS A 229 -8.54 -0.01 -5.16
N PHE A 230 -9.41 -0.76 -5.84
CA PHE A 230 -10.61 -0.27 -6.49
C PHE A 230 -11.83 -0.85 -5.78
N GLY A 231 -12.64 0.03 -5.19
CA GLY A 231 -13.81 -0.38 -4.43
C GLY A 231 -14.99 0.56 -4.56
N LEU A 232 -16.12 0.11 -4.02
CA LEU A 232 -17.36 0.87 -3.93
C LEU A 232 -17.50 1.49 -2.53
N ARG A 233 -18.11 2.68 -2.47
CA ARG A 233 -18.48 3.31 -1.20
C ARG A 233 -19.84 2.82 -0.76
N THR A 234 -19.93 2.25 0.44
CA THR A 234 -21.19 1.73 1.00
C THR A 234 -21.51 2.29 2.39
N CYS A 235 -20.52 2.84 3.10
CA CYS A 235 -20.68 3.46 4.41
C CYS A 235 -20.99 4.97 4.26
N PRO A 236 -22.26 5.41 4.45
CA PRO A 236 -22.57 6.83 4.55
C PRO A 236 -21.94 7.44 5.80
N ASP A 237 -21.57 8.72 5.74
CA ASP A 237 -21.06 9.50 6.87
C ASP A 237 -19.88 8.90 7.66
N HIS A 238 -19.12 7.98 7.03
CA HIS A 238 -18.01 7.26 7.66
C HIS A 238 -18.42 6.34 8.82
N GLU A 239 -19.67 5.90 8.89
CA GLU A 239 -20.16 4.96 9.90
C GLU A 239 -20.25 3.51 9.38
N PRO A 240 -20.01 2.49 10.23
CA PRO A 240 -20.26 1.10 9.88
C PRO A 240 -21.71 0.86 9.45
N VAL A 241 -21.93 0.03 8.43
CA VAL A 241 -23.26 -0.28 7.90
C VAL A 241 -23.41 -1.79 7.74
N THR A 242 -24.55 -2.35 8.14
CA THR A 242 -24.92 -3.72 7.80
C THR A 242 -25.73 -3.72 6.52
N LEU A 243 -25.16 -4.23 5.43
CA LEU A 243 -25.88 -4.40 4.17
C LEU A 243 -27.00 -5.44 4.36
N PRO A 244 -28.25 -5.13 4.00
CA PRO A 244 -29.36 -6.06 4.21
C PRO A 244 -29.27 -7.29 3.29
N PRO A 245 -29.88 -8.42 3.68
CA PRO A 245 -30.05 -9.56 2.80
C PRO A 245 -30.67 -9.20 1.45
N GLY A 246 -30.20 -9.83 0.38
CA GLY A 246 -30.61 -9.53 -1.00
C GLY A 246 -29.93 -8.30 -1.61
N THR A 247 -29.05 -7.61 -0.87
CA THR A 247 -28.23 -6.54 -1.45
C THR A 247 -27.34 -7.11 -2.55
N VAL A 248 -27.36 -6.46 -3.71
CA VAL A 248 -26.51 -6.78 -4.86
C VAL A 248 -25.62 -5.61 -5.19
N LEU A 249 -24.31 -5.83 -5.24
CA LEU A 249 -23.34 -4.86 -5.75
C LEU A 249 -22.72 -5.38 -7.03
N THR A 250 -22.49 -4.49 -7.99
CA THR A 250 -21.85 -4.82 -9.26
C THR A 250 -20.72 -3.85 -9.57
N ALA A 251 -19.66 -4.38 -10.16
CA ALA A 251 -18.54 -3.61 -10.68
C ALA A 251 -18.02 -4.28 -11.94
N ASP A 252 -17.48 -3.48 -12.85
CA ASP A 252 -17.07 -3.95 -14.16
C ASP A 252 -15.74 -3.29 -14.52
N TYR A 253 -14.77 -4.06 -15.02
CA TYR A 253 -13.49 -3.50 -15.42
C TYR A 253 -12.79 -4.30 -16.52
N THR A 254 -11.84 -3.66 -17.20
CA THR A 254 -10.94 -4.29 -18.16
C THR A 254 -9.50 -4.05 -17.75
N LEU A 255 -8.73 -5.12 -17.57
CA LEU A 255 -7.27 -5.10 -17.44
C LEU A 255 -6.62 -5.38 -18.80
N ALA A 256 -5.76 -4.48 -19.24
CA ALA A 256 -4.96 -4.62 -20.46
C ALA A 256 -3.56 -4.04 -20.27
N ALA A 257 -2.76 -4.08 -21.32
CA ALA A 257 -1.53 -3.31 -21.41
C ALA A 257 -1.48 -2.45 -22.67
N VAL A 258 -0.74 -1.35 -22.56
CA VAL A 258 -0.47 -0.41 -23.66
C VAL A 258 1.04 -0.13 -23.72
N ALA A 259 1.55 0.16 -24.91
CA ALA A 259 2.95 0.52 -25.07
C ALA A 259 3.26 1.92 -24.49
N ARG A 260 4.54 2.21 -24.19
CA ARG A 260 4.99 3.55 -23.74
C ARG A 260 4.45 4.67 -24.62
N ALA A 261 4.62 4.54 -25.94
CA ALA A 261 4.22 5.54 -26.93
C ALA A 261 2.71 5.84 -26.90
N GLU A 262 1.89 4.91 -26.43
CA GLU A 262 0.43 5.09 -26.32
C GLU A 262 0.03 5.92 -25.09
N LEU A 263 0.85 5.94 -24.02
CA LEU A 263 0.60 6.74 -22.79
C LEU A 263 1.41 8.02 -22.71
N GLU A 264 2.53 8.12 -23.41
CA GLU A 264 3.43 9.27 -23.32
C GLU A 264 2.73 10.63 -23.56
N PRO A 265 1.81 10.78 -24.54
CA PRO A 265 1.05 12.02 -24.71
C PRO A 265 0.16 12.34 -23.50
N ASP A 266 -0.40 11.32 -22.86
CA ASP A 266 -1.23 11.47 -21.66
C ASP A 266 -0.36 11.87 -20.47
N CYS A 267 0.81 11.26 -20.29
CA CYS A 267 1.79 11.65 -19.26
C CYS A 267 2.19 13.12 -19.36
N LYS A 268 2.41 13.63 -20.59
CA LYS A 268 2.83 15.02 -20.84
C LYS A 268 1.72 16.05 -20.57
N ARG A 269 0.46 15.67 -20.81
CA ARG A 269 -0.72 16.55 -20.62
C ARG A 269 -1.33 16.46 -19.23
N ALA A 270 -0.98 15.42 -18.46
CA ALA A 270 -1.58 15.16 -17.17
C ALA A 270 -1.27 16.25 -16.16
N GLN A 271 -2.29 16.70 -15.45
CA GLN A 271 -2.13 17.59 -14.31
C GLN A 271 -1.53 16.80 -13.15
N LEU A 272 -0.38 17.24 -12.65
CA LEU A 272 0.22 16.66 -11.45
C LEU A 272 -0.70 16.93 -10.24
N LEU A 273 -1.07 15.86 -9.55
CA LEU A 273 -1.77 15.95 -8.27
C LEU A 273 -0.75 16.29 -7.17
N SER A 274 -1.16 17.21 -6.30
CA SER A 274 -0.31 17.66 -5.21
C SER A 274 -0.55 16.81 -3.97
N PRO A 275 0.51 16.35 -3.28
CA PRO A 275 0.40 15.74 -1.97
C PRO A 275 -0.04 16.72 -0.87
N GLY A 276 -0.23 18.00 -1.22
CA GLY A 276 -0.77 19.02 -0.31
C GLY A 276 0.17 19.31 0.85
N ARG A 277 -0.40 19.39 2.06
CA ARG A 277 0.36 19.64 3.30
C ARG A 277 1.27 18.46 3.68
N ALA A 278 1.01 17.24 3.19
CA ALA A 278 1.89 16.10 3.45
C ALA A 278 3.30 16.29 2.87
N ALA A 279 3.46 17.18 1.89
CA ALA A 279 4.79 17.56 1.37
C ALA A 279 5.67 18.29 2.40
N ASP A 280 5.07 18.86 3.44
CA ASP A 280 5.78 19.55 4.53
C ASP A 280 6.29 18.57 5.61
N THR A 281 6.01 17.27 5.47
CA THR A 281 6.48 16.22 6.38
C THR A 281 7.99 16.01 6.23
N PRO A 282 8.75 16.02 7.35
CA PRO A 282 10.17 15.71 7.35
C PRO A 282 10.44 14.31 6.80
N VAL A 283 11.58 14.16 6.13
CA VAL A 283 12.02 12.88 5.57
C VAL A 283 13.23 12.30 6.29
N TRP A 284 13.38 11.00 6.17
CA TRP A 284 14.62 10.33 6.49
C TRP A 284 15.64 10.54 5.35
N THR A 285 16.69 11.32 5.63
CA THR A 285 17.82 11.59 4.72
C THR A 285 19.08 10.78 5.01
N GLY A 286 19.07 9.96 6.07
CA GLY A 286 20.29 9.38 6.65
C GLY A 286 21.20 10.42 7.33
N GLY A 287 22.20 9.94 8.07
CA GLY A 287 23.15 10.80 8.77
C GLY A 287 22.57 11.47 10.02
N LEU A 288 22.80 12.78 10.14
CA LEU A 288 22.27 13.63 11.22
C LEU A 288 21.00 14.34 10.74
N HIS A 289 19.91 14.17 11.48
CA HIS A 289 18.62 14.75 11.14
C HIS A 289 18.34 15.98 12.01
N THR A 290 18.39 17.14 11.37
CA THR A 290 17.96 18.44 11.93
C THR A 290 16.51 18.79 11.59
N PHE A 291 15.83 17.92 10.81
CA PHE A 291 14.45 18.11 10.35
C PHE A 291 14.20 19.37 9.51
N LYS A 292 15.25 19.96 8.93
CA LYS A 292 15.14 21.03 7.93
C LYS A 292 14.53 20.55 6.61
N GLU A 293 14.89 19.34 6.20
CA GLU A 293 14.50 18.77 4.91
C GLU A 293 13.13 18.09 4.96
N THR A 294 12.33 18.28 3.90
CA THR A 294 11.02 17.64 3.74
C THR A 294 10.83 17.10 2.33
N PHE A 295 9.73 16.39 2.10
CA PHE A 295 9.34 15.95 0.76
C PHE A 295 9.23 17.06 -0.30
N ARG A 296 9.04 18.31 0.12
CA ARG A 296 8.99 19.45 -0.80
C ARG A 296 10.38 19.95 -1.21
N SER A 297 11.42 19.64 -0.45
CA SER A 297 12.79 20.07 -0.76
C SER A 297 13.23 19.61 -2.15
N ALA A 298 13.95 20.48 -2.86
CA ALA A 298 14.30 20.28 -4.27
C ALA A 298 15.29 19.12 -4.50
N ASP A 299 16.19 18.88 -3.53
CA ASP A 299 17.30 17.95 -3.67
C ASP A 299 16.99 16.52 -3.20
N ILE A 300 15.72 16.23 -2.87
CA ILE A 300 15.30 14.93 -2.34
C ILE A 300 14.75 14.05 -3.47
N ASP A 301 15.35 12.87 -3.66
CA ASP A 301 14.78 11.82 -4.50
C ASP A 301 13.54 11.22 -3.82
N ARG A 302 12.36 11.61 -4.31
CA ARG A 302 11.06 11.20 -3.78
C ARG A 302 10.80 9.70 -3.86
N ASN A 303 11.48 8.98 -4.76
CA ASN A 303 11.35 7.54 -4.92
C ASN A 303 12.05 6.76 -3.80
N THR A 304 12.99 7.39 -3.10
CA THR A 304 13.76 6.78 -2.00
C THR A 304 13.56 7.51 -0.68
N ALA A 305 12.90 8.67 -0.69
CA ALA A 305 12.61 9.45 0.50
C ALA A 305 11.45 8.85 1.28
N TRP A 306 11.66 8.64 2.57
CA TRP A 306 10.67 8.08 3.48
C TRP A 306 10.23 9.12 4.51
N PRO A 307 8.91 9.31 4.73
CA PRO A 307 8.44 10.26 5.74
C PRO A 307 8.71 9.76 7.14
N TRP A 308 8.96 10.71 8.03
CA TRP A 308 8.64 10.49 9.43
C TRP A 308 7.13 10.36 9.59
N ALA A 309 6.68 9.26 10.16
CA ALA A 309 5.29 8.98 10.48
C ALA A 309 5.00 9.30 11.95
N THR A 310 3.72 9.39 12.29
CA THR A 310 3.24 9.64 13.64
C THR A 310 2.34 8.51 14.10
N ALA A 311 2.39 8.15 15.38
CA ALA A 311 1.46 7.20 15.97
C ALA A 311 1.02 7.63 17.37
N ILE A 312 -0.25 7.41 17.69
CA ILE A 312 -0.83 7.59 19.03
C ILE A 312 -1.24 6.20 19.50
N THR A 313 -0.59 5.72 20.55
CA THR A 313 -0.75 4.34 21.04
C THR A 313 -1.62 4.25 22.28
N ALA A 314 -1.87 5.37 22.97
CA ALA A 314 -2.83 5.47 24.05
C ALA A 314 -3.31 6.92 24.23
N GLY A 315 -4.52 7.10 24.74
CA GLY A 315 -5.14 8.42 24.94
C GLY A 315 -5.99 8.88 23.75
N SER A 316 -6.56 10.08 23.87
CA SER A 316 -7.37 10.70 22.81
C SER A 316 -6.47 11.40 21.78
N ALA A 317 -6.80 11.28 20.49
CA ALA A 317 -6.08 11.98 19.44
C ALA A 317 -6.23 13.50 19.50
N ASP A 318 -7.35 14.00 20.04
CA ASP A 318 -7.60 15.44 20.19
C ASP A 318 -6.68 16.10 21.24
N ASP A 319 -6.12 15.30 22.13
CA ASP A 319 -5.20 15.75 23.19
C ASP A 319 -3.72 15.69 22.77
N VAL A 320 -3.43 15.16 21.58
CA VAL A 320 -2.07 14.97 21.07
C VAL A 320 -1.83 15.84 19.85
N GLU A 321 -0.78 16.65 19.91
CA GLU A 321 -0.31 17.44 18.79
C GLU A 321 1.11 17.02 18.43
N LEU A 322 1.27 16.43 17.24
CA LEU A 322 2.56 16.13 16.63
C LEU A 322 2.83 17.15 15.51
N ALA A 323 3.94 17.87 15.60
CA ALA A 323 4.27 18.91 14.64
C ALA A 323 5.77 19.00 14.37
N ARG A 324 6.14 19.50 13.19
CA ARG A 324 7.49 19.98 12.92
C ARG A 324 7.59 21.44 13.35
N GLU A 325 8.51 21.74 14.25
CA GLU A 325 8.81 23.10 14.68
C GLU A 325 9.81 23.75 13.72
N ARG A 326 9.66 25.06 13.47
CA ARG A 326 10.46 25.80 12.46
C ARG A 326 11.34 26.90 13.01
N TRP A 327 11.21 27.17 14.30
CA TRP A 327 11.88 28.30 14.97
C TRP A 327 12.52 27.86 16.30
N PHE A 328 12.60 26.56 16.54
CA PHE A 328 13.12 25.96 17.75
C PHE A 328 13.75 24.61 17.40
N GLY A 329 15.06 24.55 17.52
CA GLY A 329 15.91 23.38 17.26
C GLY A 329 17.27 23.63 17.91
N SER A 330 18.03 22.58 18.17
CA SER A 330 19.39 22.65 18.70
C SER A 330 20.34 23.22 17.66
N SER A 331 20.34 22.66 16.44
CA SER A 331 21.35 22.99 15.42
C SER A 331 20.84 23.92 14.32
N GLU A 332 19.65 23.67 13.76
CA GLU A 332 19.16 24.42 12.57
C GLU A 332 17.76 25.06 12.74
N CYS A 333 17.36 25.42 13.96
CA CYS A 333 16.03 25.98 14.29
C CYS A 333 14.83 25.08 13.95
N PHE A 334 15.03 23.86 13.44
CA PHE A 334 13.98 22.90 13.17
C PHE A 334 14.03 21.76 14.20
N SER A 335 12.88 21.19 14.53
CA SER A 335 12.80 20.01 15.38
C SER A 335 11.48 19.27 15.18
N LEU A 336 11.36 18.06 15.70
CA LEU A 336 10.06 17.39 15.84
C LEU A 336 9.52 17.64 17.25
N ARG A 337 8.24 17.97 17.35
CA ARG A 337 7.55 18.23 18.61
C ARG A 337 6.45 17.20 18.83
N ILE A 338 6.29 16.81 20.10
CA ILE A 338 5.10 16.14 20.63
C ILE A 338 4.57 16.99 21.78
N HIS A 339 3.26 17.24 21.79
CA HIS A 339 2.58 17.94 22.88
C HIS A 339 1.31 17.20 23.28
N HIS A 340 1.25 16.84 24.55
CA HIS A 340 0.12 16.17 25.18
C HIS A 340 -0.57 17.14 26.14
N ARG A 341 -1.86 17.42 25.91
CA ARG A 341 -2.70 18.24 26.80
C ARG A 341 -3.29 17.44 27.96
N ALA A 342 -3.36 16.13 27.81
CA ALA A 342 -3.76 15.15 28.79
C ALA A 342 -2.84 13.93 28.69
N LYS A 343 -2.93 12.99 29.64
CA LYS A 343 -2.11 11.78 29.62
C LYS A 343 -2.37 10.98 28.34
N ALA A 344 -1.33 10.82 27.52
CA ALA A 344 -1.35 10.05 26.28
C ALA A 344 0.02 9.41 26.02
N ALA A 345 0.07 8.46 25.09
CA ALA A 345 1.31 7.91 24.56
C ALA A 345 1.34 8.09 23.05
N SER A 346 2.38 8.75 22.55
CA SER A 346 2.55 8.97 21.11
C SER A 346 4.02 9.04 20.71
N MET A 347 4.27 8.96 19.41
CA MET A 347 5.62 8.93 18.87
C MET A 347 5.71 9.50 17.47
N TRP A 348 6.89 10.04 17.16
CA TRP A 348 7.41 10.12 15.81
C TRP A 348 8.19 8.84 15.49
N LEU A 349 8.03 8.32 14.28
CA LEU A 349 8.69 7.10 13.86
C LEU A 349 9.22 7.16 12.42
N ALA A 350 10.46 6.73 12.23
CA ALA A 350 10.97 6.37 10.90
C ALA A 350 10.87 4.85 10.77
N SER A 351 9.93 4.35 9.96
CA SER A 351 9.60 2.91 9.85
C SER A 351 10.39 2.16 8.78
N THR A 352 11.32 2.81 8.10
CA THR A 352 11.72 2.44 6.74
C THR A 352 13.20 2.09 6.62
N LEU A 353 13.85 1.71 7.72
CA LEU A 353 15.27 1.39 7.72
C LEU A 353 15.49 -0.10 7.54
N GLY A 354 16.43 -0.44 6.66
CA GLY A 354 16.80 -1.83 6.38
C GLY A 354 16.47 -2.36 4.99
N PRO A 355 16.91 -3.60 4.71
CA PRO A 355 16.81 -4.20 3.37
C PRO A 355 15.39 -4.40 2.88
N ALA A 356 14.39 -4.53 3.76
CA ALA A 356 12.99 -4.62 3.34
C ALA A 356 12.48 -3.35 2.63
N PHE A 357 13.18 -2.23 2.82
CA PHE A 357 12.87 -0.91 2.24
C PHE A 357 13.91 -0.47 1.20
N GLY A 358 14.82 -1.37 0.82
CA GLY A 358 15.86 -1.11 -0.17
C GLY A 358 17.18 -0.56 0.33
N GLU A 359 17.34 -0.40 1.64
CA GLU A 359 18.63 -0.04 2.21
C GLU A 359 19.63 -1.21 2.19
N PRO A 360 20.95 -0.96 2.31
CA PRO A 360 21.91 -2.04 2.45
C PRO A 360 21.57 -2.99 3.63
N PRO A 361 21.86 -4.29 3.52
CA PRO A 361 21.59 -5.24 4.60
C PRO A 361 22.38 -4.89 5.87
N PHE A 362 21.81 -5.20 7.02
CA PHE A 362 22.51 -5.10 8.29
C PHE A 362 23.53 -6.24 8.44
N ARG A 363 24.68 -5.94 9.05
CA ARG A 363 25.71 -6.94 9.31
C ARG A 363 25.26 -7.87 10.44
N ARG A 364 25.39 -9.17 10.23
CA ARG A 364 25.19 -10.16 11.31
C ARG A 364 26.21 -9.94 12.41
N GLY A 365 25.74 -9.82 13.66
CA GLY A 365 26.57 -9.51 14.82
C GLY A 365 26.90 -8.03 14.99
N GLY A 366 26.52 -7.17 14.03
CA GLY A 366 26.69 -5.72 14.15
C GLY A 366 25.82 -5.13 15.26
N LYS A 367 26.17 -3.92 15.69
CA LYS A 367 25.39 -3.14 16.67
C LYS A 367 24.75 -1.95 15.98
N LEU A 368 23.66 -1.46 16.55
CA LEU A 368 22.98 -0.25 16.11
C LEU A 368 23.10 0.81 17.20
N PHE A 369 23.35 2.05 16.79
CA PHE A 369 23.43 3.20 17.68
C PHE A 369 22.37 4.22 17.28
N LEU A 370 21.70 4.78 18.28
CA LEU A 370 20.78 5.90 18.12
C LEU A 370 21.11 6.96 19.17
N ARG A 371 21.19 8.22 18.75
CA ARG A 371 21.15 9.39 19.64
C ARG A 371 20.13 10.40 19.16
N ALA A 372 19.67 11.23 20.08
CA ALA A 372 18.86 12.42 19.82
C ALA A 372 19.09 13.46 20.91
N LEU A 373 19.00 14.74 20.57
CA LEU A 373 18.85 15.81 21.55
C LEU A 373 17.38 16.01 21.85
N VAL A 374 17.08 16.16 23.14
CA VAL A 374 15.72 16.24 23.67
C VAL A 374 15.57 17.47 24.54
N PHE A 375 14.53 18.24 24.32
CA PHE A 375 14.12 19.35 25.19
C PHE A 375 12.74 19.05 25.76
N THR A 376 12.53 19.28 27.06
CA THR A 376 11.25 19.00 27.75
C THR A 376 10.70 20.26 28.42
N ARG A 377 9.37 20.38 28.45
CA ARG A 377 8.66 21.46 29.17
C ARG A 377 7.29 21.00 29.66
N GLY A 378 7.01 21.19 30.94
CA GLY A 378 5.77 20.76 31.59
C GLY A 378 5.61 19.24 31.66
N LEU A 379 6.70 18.49 31.64
CA LEU A 379 6.71 17.03 31.56
C LEU A 379 6.17 16.41 32.85
N ARG A 380 5.13 15.60 32.69
CA ARG A 380 4.62 14.67 33.69
C ARG A 380 4.50 13.30 33.06
N GLY A 381 5.61 12.58 33.03
CA GLY A 381 5.68 11.30 32.35
C GLY A 381 7.10 10.96 31.98
N THR A 382 7.25 10.33 30.81
CA THR A 382 8.51 9.77 30.34
C THR A 382 8.74 10.11 28.89
N VAL A 383 9.98 10.48 28.59
CA VAL A 383 10.49 10.70 27.24
C VAL A 383 11.65 9.75 27.00
N ARG A 384 11.68 9.12 25.84
CA ARG A 384 12.81 8.28 25.43
C ARG A 384 12.95 8.22 23.92
N VAL A 385 14.10 7.74 23.47
CA VAL A 385 14.30 7.27 22.10
C VAL A 385 14.50 5.77 22.09
N ALA A 386 14.06 5.10 21.04
CA ALA A 386 14.15 3.64 20.96
C ALA A 386 14.41 3.16 19.54
N LEU A 387 15.01 1.98 19.44
CA LEU A 387 15.03 1.19 18.21
C LEU A 387 14.06 0.03 18.37
N ARG A 388 13.17 -0.15 17.39
CA ARG A 388 12.29 -1.31 17.30
C ARG A 388 12.66 -2.14 16.08
N VAL A 389 12.93 -3.42 16.28
CA VAL A 389 13.68 -4.25 15.34
C VAL A 389 12.91 -5.53 15.02
N HIS A 390 12.81 -5.86 13.74
CA HIS A 390 12.32 -7.16 13.27
C HIS A 390 13.48 -7.94 12.63
N ARG A 391 13.37 -9.26 12.72
CA ARG A 391 14.34 -10.20 12.15
C ARG A 391 13.60 -11.20 11.28
N GLN A 392 14.18 -11.52 10.14
CA GLN A 392 13.64 -12.53 9.24
C GLN A 392 13.41 -13.86 10.00
N GLY A 393 12.23 -14.46 9.82
CA GLY A 393 11.84 -15.71 10.48
C GLY A 393 11.34 -15.57 11.92
N ARG A 394 11.18 -14.33 12.44
CA ARG A 394 10.58 -14.08 13.76
C ARG A 394 9.24 -13.36 13.64
N GLY A 395 8.15 -14.13 13.75
CA GLY A 395 6.79 -13.57 13.76
C GLY A 395 6.37 -13.00 12.41
N SER A 396 5.27 -12.25 12.42
CA SER A 396 4.74 -11.56 11.25
C SER A 396 5.32 -10.14 11.19
N VAL A 397 5.73 -9.71 9.99
CA VAL A 397 6.14 -8.30 9.76
C VAL A 397 5.00 -7.31 10.04
N PHE A 398 3.75 -7.78 10.04
CA PHE A 398 2.55 -6.97 10.33
C PHE A 398 2.23 -6.94 11.84
N ASP A 399 2.82 -7.83 12.64
CA ASP A 399 2.66 -7.86 14.09
C ASP A 399 3.78 -7.05 14.76
N VAL A 400 3.58 -5.73 14.78
CA VAL A 400 4.57 -4.78 15.31
C VAL A 400 4.80 -4.97 16.81
N ALA A 401 3.85 -5.55 17.54
CA ALA A 401 4.01 -5.86 18.96
C ALA A 401 5.03 -6.99 19.20
N GLY A 402 5.25 -7.84 18.19
CA GLY A 402 6.27 -8.90 18.21
C GLY A 402 7.71 -8.42 17.94
N TYR A 403 7.93 -7.12 17.68
CA TYR A 403 9.26 -6.59 17.38
C TYR A 403 10.08 -6.41 18.67
N GLU A 404 11.40 -6.62 18.59
CA GLU A 404 12.32 -6.39 19.71
C GLU A 404 12.53 -4.88 19.90
N VAL A 405 12.37 -4.36 21.12
CA VAL A 405 12.54 -2.94 21.42
C VAL A 405 13.78 -2.71 22.30
N PHE A 406 14.66 -1.82 21.85
CA PHE A 406 15.85 -1.36 22.56
C PHE A 406 15.66 0.12 22.90
N PRO A 407 15.27 0.46 24.14
CA PRO A 407 15.09 1.85 24.56
C PRO A 407 16.39 2.48 25.07
N SER A 408 16.48 3.81 25.01
CA SER A 408 17.44 4.60 25.77
C SER A 408 17.09 4.64 27.26
N ALA A 409 17.94 5.29 28.05
CA ALA A 409 17.49 5.82 29.34
C ALA A 409 16.30 6.78 29.14
N THR A 410 15.47 6.89 30.18
CA THR A 410 14.26 7.71 30.17
C THR A 410 14.54 9.05 30.85
N LEU A 411 14.04 10.14 30.26
CA LEU A 411 13.88 11.42 30.95
C LEU A 411 12.49 11.49 31.56
N ASN A 412 12.42 11.82 32.85
CA ASN A 412 11.18 11.93 33.62
C ASN A 412 11.01 13.30 34.28
N THR A 413 11.92 14.24 33.98
CA THR A 413 11.97 15.58 34.55
C THR A 413 12.00 16.64 33.46
N ASP A 414 11.49 17.82 33.81
CA ASP A 414 11.68 19.02 33.01
C ASP A 414 13.11 19.52 33.19
N GLU A 415 13.91 19.38 32.13
CA GLU A 415 15.30 19.80 32.15
C GLU A 415 15.45 21.28 31.76
N GLY A 416 14.53 21.82 30.96
CA GLY A 416 14.60 23.21 30.47
C GLY A 416 15.84 23.49 29.59
N GLN A 417 16.55 22.46 29.17
CA GLN A 417 17.73 22.49 28.30
C GLN A 417 17.77 21.26 27.39
N TRP A 418 18.53 21.34 26.30
CA TRP A 418 18.75 20.19 25.42
C TRP A 418 19.60 19.13 26.11
N THR A 419 19.06 17.92 26.20
CA THR A 419 19.69 16.77 26.84
C THR A 419 19.85 15.65 25.82
N GLU A 420 21.04 15.02 25.78
CA GLU A 420 21.27 13.88 24.89
C GLU A 420 20.65 12.61 25.46
N LEU A 421 19.82 11.94 24.66
CA LEU A 421 19.44 10.54 24.85
C LEU A 421 20.13 9.67 23.83
N ARG A 422 20.64 8.52 24.27
CA ARG A 422 21.31 7.55 23.39
C ARG A 422 21.10 6.11 23.82
N LEU A 423 21.28 5.21 22.87
CA LEU A 423 21.32 3.78 23.10
C LEU A 423 22.27 3.09 22.12
N THR A 424 22.76 1.92 22.51
CA THR A 424 23.47 0.99 21.63
C THR A 424 22.90 -0.40 21.83
N THR A 425 22.51 -1.07 20.75
CA THR A 425 22.00 -2.44 20.85
C THR A 425 23.13 -3.40 21.24
N PRO A 426 22.80 -4.57 21.82
CA PRO A 426 23.71 -5.70 21.76
C PRO A 426 23.99 -6.10 20.30
N ALA A 427 24.98 -6.98 20.12
CA ALA A 427 25.25 -7.59 18.81
C ALA A 427 24.01 -8.35 18.31
N LEU A 428 23.55 -8.04 17.09
CA LEU A 428 22.30 -8.58 16.57
C LEU A 428 22.54 -9.82 15.69
N ALA A 429 22.09 -10.97 16.17
CA ALA A 429 22.09 -12.24 15.42
C ALA A 429 20.75 -12.97 15.60
N PRO A 430 20.03 -13.32 14.52
CA PRO A 430 20.30 -12.97 13.12
C PRO A 430 20.27 -11.45 12.88
N ALA A 431 20.85 -11.01 11.76
CA ALA A 431 20.77 -9.60 11.37
C ALA A 431 19.30 -9.19 11.21
N PRO A 432 18.95 -7.96 11.58
CA PRO A 432 17.60 -7.46 11.33
C PRO A 432 17.36 -7.27 9.84
N ASP A 433 16.10 -7.36 9.43
CA ASP A 433 15.63 -6.99 8.09
C ASP A 433 14.89 -5.64 8.10
N ARG A 434 14.45 -5.18 9.29
CA ARG A 434 13.78 -3.89 9.51
C ARG A 434 14.17 -3.27 10.84
N VAL A 435 14.36 -1.96 10.84
CA VAL A 435 14.57 -1.15 12.04
C VAL A 435 13.66 0.06 11.97
N HIS A 436 12.97 0.35 13.07
CA HIS A 436 12.23 1.58 13.28
C HIS A 436 12.99 2.44 14.30
N VAL A 437 13.19 3.72 13.98
CA VAL A 437 13.64 4.73 14.95
C VAL A 437 12.41 5.37 15.56
N LEU A 438 12.33 5.39 16.89
CA LEU A 438 11.18 5.88 17.64
C LEU A 438 11.61 7.05 18.54
N LEU A 439 10.82 8.12 18.53
CA LEU A 439 10.95 9.29 19.41
C LEU A 439 9.64 9.40 20.21
N GLU A 440 9.67 9.07 21.49
CA GLU A 440 8.47 8.72 22.26
C GLU A 440 8.21 9.69 23.42
N LEU A 441 6.93 10.00 23.64
CA LEU A 441 6.41 10.62 24.85
C LEU A 441 5.27 9.76 25.40
N ASP A 442 5.36 9.38 26.67
CA ASP A 442 4.26 8.78 27.43
C ASP A 442 4.02 9.62 28.69
N GLY A 443 2.86 10.27 28.75
CA GLY A 443 2.48 11.18 29.82
C GLY A 443 1.84 12.46 29.29
N GLU A 444 2.10 13.57 29.99
CA GLU A 444 1.61 14.92 29.68
C GLU A 444 2.80 15.88 29.51
N GLY A 445 2.64 16.94 28.71
CA GLY A 445 3.65 17.98 28.53
C GLY A 445 4.12 18.14 27.09
N ARG A 446 5.25 18.82 26.89
CA ARG A 446 5.84 19.09 25.58
C ARG A 446 7.26 18.55 25.52
N VAL A 447 7.58 17.94 24.39
CA VAL A 447 8.94 17.49 24.07
C VAL A 447 9.30 17.89 22.65
N TRP A 448 10.56 18.26 22.46
CA TRP A 448 11.17 18.48 21.16
C TRP A 448 12.35 17.52 20.99
N PHE A 449 12.48 16.97 19.79
CA PHE A 449 13.58 16.12 19.37
C PHE A 449 14.33 16.78 18.20
N ASP A 450 15.65 16.86 18.30
CA ASP A 450 16.52 17.37 17.25
C ASP A 450 17.83 16.56 17.18
N ASP A 451 18.64 16.77 16.16
CA ASP A 451 19.96 16.15 15.97
C ASP A 451 19.93 14.63 16.11
N VAL A 452 18.88 14.01 15.55
CA VAL A 452 18.70 12.55 15.60
C VAL A 452 19.72 11.90 14.69
N GLN A 453 20.49 10.94 15.20
CA GLN A 453 21.48 10.22 14.42
C GLN A 453 21.37 8.72 14.67
N PHE A 454 21.23 7.97 13.58
CA PHE A 454 21.25 6.51 13.57
C PHE A 454 22.49 6.01 12.85
N LEU A 455 23.25 5.13 13.51
CA LEU A 455 24.49 4.57 12.96
C LEU A 455 24.47 3.04 13.03
N ARG A 456 25.10 2.42 12.03
CA ARG A 456 25.40 0.99 11.97
C ARG A 456 26.85 0.82 12.41
N LEU A 457 27.08 0.11 13.51
CA LEU A 457 28.40 -0.11 14.09
C LEU A 457 28.89 -1.53 13.73
N ASP A 458 30.15 -1.61 13.31
CA ASP A 458 30.81 -2.84 12.84
C ASP A 458 31.23 -3.82 13.94
#